data_AF-A0A2V9IA26-F1
#
_entry.id   AF-A0A2V9IA26-F1
#
_cell.length_a   1.000
_cell.length_b   1.000
_cell.length_c   1.000
_cell.angle_alpha   90.00
_cell.angle_beta   90.00
_cell.angle_gamma   90.00
#
_symmetry.space_group_name_H-M   'P 1'
#
loop_
_entity.id
_entity.type
_entity.pdbx_description
1 polymer ?
#
loop_
_entity_poly.entity_id
_entity_poly.type
_entity_poly.pdbx_seq_one_letter_code
_entity_poly.pdbx_strand_id
1 'polypeptide(L)'
;MGVNVIRKIGYTVLPAVLLAGSVFAASPARQSSAITADALTWGFQKEASGLLGEVQVLSGKLRLEADKLESFPRSKLSWESHANQLNLVREQINQIGDRLERLQEIRHVTSPWQRQVIDRVVPVAVELAARTEAAIGHLNENKGHLFAPVYVDHLTTLSDQAGEMKESVNTFLEFAETQQKLDQLQEKIRDLQS
;
A
#
# COMPACT_ATOMS: atom_id res chain seq x y z
N MET A 1 35.15 -12.31 -39.67
CA MET A 1 36.17 -12.67 -38.66
C MET A 1 35.47 -12.75 -37.31
N GLY A 2 35.34 -13.85 -36.59
CA GLY A 2 35.56 -15.27 -36.84
C GLY A 2 34.66 -16.00 -35.83
N VAL A 3 33.80 -16.89 -36.33
CA VAL A 3 33.07 -17.88 -35.54
C VAL A 3 34.05 -19.03 -35.26
N ASN A 4 34.14 -19.50 -34.02
CA ASN A 4 34.69 -20.82 -33.72
C ASN A 4 33.97 -21.38 -32.48
N VAL A 5 33.02 -22.30 -32.62
CA VAL A 5 33.09 -23.72 -33.04
C VAL A 5 33.33 -24.63 -31.83
N ILE A 6 32.21 -25.18 -31.36
CA ILE A 6 31.93 -26.59 -31.06
C ILE A 6 33.17 -27.50 -31.01
N ARG A 7 33.45 -28.06 -29.83
CA ARG A 7 34.37 -29.19 -29.71
C ARG A 7 33.60 -30.49 -29.48
N LYS A 8 33.94 -31.44 -30.34
CA LYS A 8 33.32 -32.74 -30.60
C LYS A 8 33.52 -33.77 -29.47
N ILE A 9 32.44 -34.52 -29.28
CA ILE A 9 32.29 -35.97 -29.00
C ILE A 9 33.60 -36.77 -28.97
N GLY A 10 33.80 -37.51 -27.87
CA GLY A 10 34.63 -38.71 -27.81
C GLY A 10 33.84 -39.84 -27.13
N TYR A 11 33.49 -40.87 -27.89
CA TYR A 11 32.96 -42.14 -27.38
C TYR A 11 34.12 -43.06 -27.02
N THR A 12 34.05 -43.72 -25.86
CA THR A 12 34.68 -45.02 -25.62
C THR A 12 33.77 -45.87 -24.75
N VAL A 13 33.58 -47.12 -25.18
CA VAL A 13 32.68 -48.14 -24.63
C VAL A 13 33.48 -49.13 -23.77
N LEU A 14 33.06 -49.31 -22.50
CA LEU A 14 33.09 -50.50 -21.62
C LEU A 14 34.44 -51.23 -21.34
N PRO A 15 34.52 -52.19 -20.39
CA PRO A 15 33.71 -52.51 -19.19
C PRO A 15 34.58 -52.75 -17.92
N ALA A 16 33.96 -52.87 -16.74
CA ALA A 16 34.27 -53.92 -15.75
C ALA A 16 33.48 -53.68 -14.46
N VAL A 17 32.50 -54.56 -14.22
CA VAL A 17 31.87 -54.79 -12.93
C VAL A 17 32.89 -55.48 -12.03
N LEU A 18 33.09 -54.99 -10.80
CA LEU A 18 33.49 -55.80 -9.66
C LEU A 18 33.04 -55.14 -8.34
N LEU A 19 32.13 -55.85 -7.70
CA LEU A 19 31.63 -55.79 -6.32
C LEU A 19 32.57 -55.19 -5.26
N ALA A 20 32.07 -54.22 -4.48
CA ALA A 20 32.27 -54.13 -3.03
C ALA A 20 31.39 -53.00 -2.46
N GLY A 21 30.72 -53.28 -1.34
CA GLY A 21 29.76 -52.39 -0.71
C GLY A 21 30.29 -50.97 -0.47
N SER A 22 29.49 -49.98 -0.82
CA SER A 22 29.65 -48.60 -0.39
C SER A 22 28.26 -48.10 -0.05
N VAL A 23 28.08 -47.77 1.22
CA VAL A 23 26.91 -47.09 1.75
C VAL A 23 26.63 -45.90 0.83
N PHE A 24 25.44 -45.85 0.23
CA PHE A 24 24.98 -44.63 -0.42
C PHE A 24 24.86 -43.57 0.67
N ALA A 25 25.92 -42.77 0.85
CA ALA A 25 25.74 -41.42 1.33
C ALA A 25 25.01 -40.69 0.22
N ALA A 26 23.67 -40.79 0.25
CA ALA A 26 22.80 -39.92 -0.52
C ALA A 26 23.23 -38.50 -0.16
N SER A 27 23.90 -37.84 -1.09
CA SER A 27 24.10 -36.40 -0.99
C SER A 27 22.70 -35.82 -0.80
N PRO A 28 22.42 -35.05 0.26
CA PRO A 28 21.16 -34.36 0.31
C PRO A 28 21.18 -33.46 -0.93
N ALA A 29 20.33 -33.78 -1.90
CA ALA A 29 20.00 -32.83 -2.94
C ALA A 29 19.64 -31.57 -2.17
N ARG A 30 20.41 -30.49 -2.38
CA ARG A 30 20.04 -29.16 -1.90
C ARG A 30 18.66 -28.93 -2.46
N GLN A 31 17.65 -29.15 -1.61
CA GLN A 31 16.31 -28.65 -1.82
C GLN A 31 16.51 -27.14 -1.83
N SER A 32 16.70 -26.58 -3.02
CA SER A 32 16.48 -25.17 -3.23
C SER A 32 15.02 -24.99 -2.86
N SER A 33 14.77 -24.45 -1.67
CA SER A 33 13.43 -24.13 -1.21
C SER A 33 12.86 -23.13 -2.22
N ALA A 34 12.19 -23.64 -3.24
CA ALA A 34 11.36 -22.83 -4.11
C ALA A 34 10.38 -22.15 -3.16
N ILE A 35 10.48 -20.83 -3.04
CA ILE A 35 9.54 -20.04 -2.26
C ILE A 35 8.16 -20.44 -2.80
N THR A 36 7.35 -21.08 -1.96
CA THR A 36 6.06 -21.62 -2.41
C THR A 36 5.15 -20.45 -2.78
N ALA A 37 4.27 -20.66 -3.77
CA ALA A 37 3.29 -19.64 -4.16
C ALA A 37 2.46 -19.13 -2.96
N ASP A 38 2.23 -20.01 -1.98
CA ASP A 38 1.55 -19.67 -0.73
C ASP A 38 2.37 -18.71 0.15
N ALA A 39 3.69 -18.92 0.26
CA ALA A 39 4.57 -18.03 1.02
C ALA A 39 4.69 -16.64 0.37
N LEU A 40 4.72 -16.58 -0.97
CA LEU A 40 4.68 -15.31 -1.71
C LEU A 40 3.35 -14.57 -1.47
N THR A 41 2.23 -15.28 -1.55
CA THR A 41 0.89 -14.71 -1.32
C THR A 41 0.76 -14.15 0.09
N TRP A 42 1.25 -14.87 1.10
CA TRP A 42 1.26 -14.39 2.49
C TRP A 42 2.12 -13.13 2.65
N GLY A 43 3.27 -13.07 1.96
CA GLY A 43 4.12 -11.88 1.92
C GLY A 43 3.38 -10.64 1.40
N PHE A 44 2.66 -10.77 0.27
CA PHE A 44 1.88 -9.66 -0.30
C PHE A 44 0.68 -9.27 0.56
N GLN A 45 0.00 -10.22 1.19
CA GLN A 45 -1.08 -9.91 2.12
C GLN A 45 -0.58 -9.13 3.33
N LYS A 46 0.59 -9.50 3.87
CA LYS A 46 1.23 -8.76 4.96
C LYS A 46 1.69 -7.36 4.53
N GLU A 47 2.29 -7.25 3.33
CA GLU A 47 2.65 -5.97 2.73
C GLU A 47 1.44 -5.05 2.57
N ALA A 48 0.33 -5.58 2.05
CA ALA A 48 -0.92 -4.83 1.90
C ALA A 48 -1.47 -4.33 3.24
N SER A 49 -1.44 -5.15 4.30
CA SER A 49 -1.83 -4.70 5.64
C SER A 49 -0.94 -3.57 6.17
N GLY A 50 0.37 -3.64 5.92
CA GLY A 50 1.32 -2.58 6.28
C GLY A 50 1.02 -1.27 5.57
N LEU A 51 0.84 -1.32 4.24
CA LEU A 51 0.52 -0.15 3.42
C LEU A 51 -0.83 0.46 3.80
N LEU A 52 -1.86 -0.35 4.08
CA LEU A 52 -3.15 0.13 4.57
C LEU A 52 -3.03 0.82 5.94
N GLY A 53 -2.17 0.31 6.83
CA GLY A 53 -1.85 0.97 8.10
C GLY A 53 -1.15 2.32 7.90
N GLU A 54 -0.23 2.44 6.94
CA GLU A 54 0.38 3.73 6.58
C GLU A 54 -0.66 4.72 6.02
N VAL A 55 -1.52 4.25 5.11
CA VAL A 55 -2.63 5.05 4.57
C VAL A 55 -3.56 5.54 5.69
N GLN A 56 -3.79 4.75 6.73
CA GLN A 56 -4.57 5.17 7.90
C GLN A 56 -3.94 6.36 8.60
N VAL A 57 -2.65 6.24 8.95
CA VAL A 57 -1.92 7.30 9.64
C VAL A 57 -1.93 8.57 8.81
N LEU A 58 -1.70 8.46 7.50
CA LEU A 58 -1.72 9.58 6.57
C LEU A 58 -3.12 10.19 6.42
N SER A 59 -4.17 9.38 6.33
CA SER A 59 -5.56 9.87 6.27
C SER A 59 -5.97 10.63 7.54
N GLY A 60 -5.47 10.20 8.70
CA GLY A 60 -5.65 10.92 9.95
C GLY A 60 -4.99 12.30 9.94
N LYS A 61 -3.76 12.40 9.42
CA LYS A 61 -3.06 13.68 9.23
C LYS A 61 -3.76 14.56 8.19
N LEU A 62 -4.13 13.99 7.05
CA LEU A 62 -4.86 14.68 5.99
C LEU A 62 -6.14 15.32 6.53
N ARG A 63 -6.95 14.57 7.28
CA ARG A 63 -8.16 15.10 7.91
C ARG A 63 -7.85 16.26 8.86
N LEU A 64 -6.83 16.14 9.70
CA LEU A 64 -6.43 17.22 10.60
C LEU A 64 -6.03 18.49 9.84
N GLU A 65 -5.24 18.35 8.77
CA GLU A 65 -4.80 19.49 7.96
C GLU A 65 -5.96 20.10 7.16
N ALA A 66 -6.91 19.30 6.69
CA ALA A 66 -8.10 19.76 5.99
C ALA A 66 -9.08 20.49 6.93
N ASP A 67 -9.36 19.94 8.11
CA ASP A 67 -10.17 20.59 9.17
C ASP A 67 -9.58 21.94 9.57
N LYS A 68 -8.25 21.97 9.74
CA LYS A 68 -7.53 23.21 10.05
C LYS A 68 -7.69 24.23 8.94
N LEU A 69 -7.50 23.83 7.69
CA LEU A 69 -7.67 24.71 6.52
C LEU A 69 -9.11 25.26 6.42
N GLU A 70 -10.13 24.41 6.63
CA GLU A 70 -11.54 24.80 6.61
C GLU A 70 -11.87 25.88 7.65
N SER A 71 -11.14 25.91 8.77
CA SER A 71 -11.32 26.93 9.81
C SER A 71 -10.76 28.32 9.44
N PHE A 72 -9.84 28.40 8.47
CA PHE A 72 -9.09 29.62 8.18
C PHE A 72 -9.94 30.81 7.73
N PRO A 73 -10.97 30.66 6.88
CA PRO A 73 -11.86 31.77 6.52
C PRO A 73 -12.52 32.44 7.74
N ARG A 74 -12.86 31.67 8.79
CA ARG A 74 -13.47 32.20 10.03
C ARG A 74 -12.45 33.00 10.85
N SER A 75 -11.20 32.56 10.83
CA SER A 75 -10.08 33.20 11.53
C SER A 75 -9.40 34.31 10.73
N LYS A 76 -9.84 34.55 9.48
CA LYS A 76 -9.32 35.58 8.57
C LYS A 76 -7.80 35.49 8.39
N LEU A 77 -7.27 34.27 8.26
CA LEU A 77 -5.83 34.07 8.05
C LEU A 77 -5.39 34.61 6.68
N SER A 78 -4.09 34.90 6.58
CA SER A 78 -3.51 35.46 5.37
C SER A 78 -3.48 34.44 4.22
N TRP A 79 -3.41 34.94 2.99
CA TRP A 79 -3.27 34.11 1.80
C TRP A 79 -2.09 33.12 1.91
N GLU A 80 -0.95 33.55 2.46
CA GLU A 80 0.22 32.70 2.66
C GLU A 80 -0.08 31.55 3.62
N SER A 81 -0.89 31.80 4.66
CA SER A 81 -1.30 30.77 5.61
C SER A 81 -2.14 29.70 4.91
N HIS A 82 -3.12 30.13 4.10
CA HIS A 82 -3.92 29.23 3.27
C HIS A 82 -3.05 28.42 2.28
N ALA A 83 -2.12 29.08 1.58
CA ALA A 83 -1.26 28.43 0.61
C ALA A 83 -0.34 27.38 1.27
N ASN A 84 0.29 27.72 2.40
CA ASN A 84 1.12 26.80 3.17
C ASN A 84 0.33 25.57 3.61
N GLN A 85 -0.89 25.78 4.09
CA GLN A 85 -1.74 24.71 4.58
C GLN A 85 -2.25 23.80 3.44
N LEU A 86 -2.63 24.36 2.30
CA LEU A 86 -2.97 23.59 1.10
C LEU A 86 -1.78 22.75 0.58
N ASN A 87 -0.56 23.26 0.70
CA ASN A 87 0.64 22.49 0.36
C ASN A 87 0.84 21.30 1.30
N LEU A 88 0.54 21.43 2.60
CA LEU A 88 0.56 20.31 3.54
C LEU A 88 -0.48 19.25 3.19
N VAL A 89 -1.70 19.67 2.85
CA VAL A 89 -2.76 18.77 2.35
C VAL A 89 -2.29 18.01 1.12
N ARG A 90 -1.74 18.71 0.10
CA ARG A 90 -1.19 18.09 -1.10
C ARG A 90 -0.13 17.03 -0.75
N GLU A 91 0.80 17.37 0.13
CA GLU A 91 1.86 16.46 0.54
C GLU A 91 1.30 15.17 1.17
N GLN A 92 0.29 15.27 2.05
CA GLN A 92 -0.35 14.08 2.62
C GLN A 92 -1.04 13.24 1.54
N ILE A 93 -1.73 13.86 0.58
CA ILE A 93 -2.41 13.17 -0.51
C ILE A 93 -1.42 12.45 -1.43
N ASN A 94 -0.27 13.07 -1.74
CA ASN A 94 0.77 12.43 -2.54
C ASN A 94 1.33 11.19 -1.84
N GLN A 95 1.63 11.31 -0.55
CA GLN A 95 2.11 10.17 0.24
C GLN A 95 1.08 9.04 0.31
N ILE A 96 -0.21 9.36 0.38
CA ILE A 96 -1.32 8.39 0.27
C ILE A 96 -1.30 7.74 -1.12
N GLY A 97 -1.19 8.55 -2.17
CA GLY A 97 -1.15 8.11 -3.57
C GLY A 97 -0.07 7.05 -3.80
N ASP A 98 1.15 7.29 -3.31
CA ASP A 98 2.28 6.35 -3.45
C ASP A 98 1.96 4.96 -2.84
N ARG A 99 1.28 4.92 -1.69
CA ARG A 99 0.90 3.63 -1.05
C ARG A 99 -0.23 2.97 -1.81
N LEU A 100 -1.20 3.76 -2.27
CA LEU A 100 -2.34 3.24 -3.03
C LEU A 100 -1.92 2.70 -4.40
N GLU A 101 -0.90 3.30 -5.03
CA GLU A 101 -0.28 2.75 -6.25
C GLU A 101 0.29 1.36 -5.98
N ARG A 102 1.12 1.22 -4.94
CA ARG A 102 1.67 -0.09 -4.57
C ARG A 102 0.58 -1.11 -4.21
N LEU A 103 -0.45 -0.69 -3.51
CA LEU A 103 -1.61 -1.53 -3.19
C LEU A 103 -2.36 -2.00 -4.45
N GLN A 104 -2.51 -1.14 -5.45
CA GLN A 104 -3.11 -1.49 -6.74
C GLN A 104 -2.27 -2.53 -7.50
N GLU A 105 -0.95 -2.42 -7.50
CA GLU A 105 -0.05 -3.41 -8.12
C GLU A 105 -0.26 -4.82 -7.53
N ILE A 106 -0.35 -4.91 -6.21
CA ILE A 106 -0.50 -6.20 -5.51
C ILE A 106 -1.96 -6.62 -5.30
N ARG A 107 -2.95 -5.81 -5.69
CA ARG A 107 -4.39 -6.01 -5.47
C ARG A 107 -4.91 -7.40 -5.86
N HIS A 108 -4.33 -8.00 -6.89
CA HIS A 108 -4.74 -9.32 -7.40
C HIS A 108 -4.36 -10.48 -6.46
N VAL A 109 -3.33 -10.31 -5.64
CA VAL A 109 -2.85 -11.29 -4.65
C VAL A 109 -3.21 -10.92 -3.20
N THR A 110 -3.87 -9.78 -2.97
CA THR A 110 -4.40 -9.44 -1.65
C THR A 110 -5.62 -10.28 -1.28
N SER A 111 -5.92 -10.33 0.02
CA SER A 111 -7.16 -10.92 0.51
C SER A 111 -8.40 -10.16 0.02
N PRO A 112 -9.60 -10.78 0.02
CA PRO A 112 -10.82 -10.14 -0.46
C PRO A 112 -11.17 -8.82 0.25
N TRP A 113 -10.96 -8.76 1.57
CA TRP A 113 -11.26 -7.55 2.34
C TRP A 113 -10.28 -6.43 2.00
N GLN A 114 -8.97 -6.71 1.87
CA GLN A 114 -7.96 -5.73 1.45
C GLN A 114 -8.30 -5.14 0.09
N ARG A 115 -8.73 -6.00 -0.84
CA ARG A 115 -9.15 -5.60 -2.18
C ARG A 115 -10.32 -4.61 -2.14
N GLN A 116 -11.30 -4.87 -1.29
CA GLN A 116 -12.46 -3.98 -1.11
C GLN A 116 -12.06 -2.61 -0.53
N VAL A 117 -11.06 -2.56 0.37
CA VAL A 117 -10.52 -1.28 0.86
C VAL A 117 -9.90 -0.50 -0.28
N ILE A 118 -9.02 -1.14 -1.04
CA ILE A 118 -8.34 -0.53 -2.19
C ILE A 118 -9.37 0.05 -3.16
N ASP A 119 -10.44 -0.70 -3.45
CA ASP A 119 -11.52 -0.26 -4.35
C ASP A 119 -12.30 0.96 -3.86
N ARG A 120 -12.41 1.15 -2.54
CA ARG A 120 -13.12 2.30 -1.95
C ARG A 120 -12.22 3.52 -1.80
N VAL A 121 -10.99 3.32 -1.34
CA VAL A 121 -10.11 4.43 -0.95
C VAL A 121 -9.48 5.12 -2.16
N VAL A 122 -9.16 4.36 -3.21
CA VAL A 122 -8.53 4.90 -4.43
C VAL A 122 -9.35 6.01 -5.11
N PRO A 123 -10.65 5.84 -5.41
CA PRO A 123 -11.42 6.92 -6.03
C PRO A 123 -11.54 8.17 -5.13
N VAL A 124 -11.63 7.99 -3.80
CA VAL A 124 -11.67 9.11 -2.85
C VAL A 124 -10.35 9.89 -2.87
N ALA A 125 -9.21 9.18 -2.88
CA ALA A 125 -7.89 9.82 -2.95
C ALA A 125 -7.67 10.59 -4.27
N VAL A 126 -8.16 10.06 -5.40
CA VAL A 126 -8.11 10.75 -6.70
C VAL A 126 -8.92 12.04 -6.69
N GLU A 127 -10.15 11.99 -6.16
CA GLU A 127 -11.02 13.16 -6.06
C GLU A 127 -10.41 14.23 -5.13
N LEU A 128 -9.84 13.81 -3.99
CA LEU A 128 -9.13 14.69 -3.06
C LEU A 128 -7.92 15.40 -3.71
N ALA A 129 -7.13 14.67 -4.51
CA ALA A 129 -6.01 15.24 -5.25
C ALA A 129 -6.49 16.31 -6.24
N ALA A 130 -7.50 15.98 -7.05
CA ALA A 130 -8.06 16.91 -8.04
C ALA A 130 -8.60 18.19 -7.39
N ARG A 131 -9.32 18.07 -6.27
CA ARG A 131 -9.88 19.21 -5.53
C ARG A 131 -8.82 20.04 -4.85
N THR A 132 -7.77 19.42 -4.33
CA THR A 132 -6.66 20.13 -3.72
C THR A 132 -5.95 20.99 -4.77
N GLU A 133 -5.70 20.45 -5.97
CA GLU A 133 -5.13 21.26 -7.06
C GLU A 133 -6.07 22.37 -7.53
N ALA A 134 -7.38 22.10 -7.63
CA ALA A 134 -8.37 23.13 -7.96
C ALA A 134 -8.39 24.27 -6.92
N ALA A 135 -8.37 23.93 -5.63
CA ALA A 135 -8.32 24.91 -4.54
C ALA A 135 -7.04 25.76 -4.59
N ILE A 136 -5.91 25.15 -4.95
CA ILE A 136 -4.63 25.85 -5.07
C ILE A 136 -4.60 26.75 -6.30
N GLY A 137 -5.12 26.28 -7.44
CA GLY A 137 -5.34 27.11 -8.63
C GLY A 137 -6.20 28.33 -8.30
N HIS A 138 -7.37 28.10 -7.69
CA HIS A 138 -8.28 29.18 -7.30
C HIS A 138 -7.62 30.18 -6.34
N LEU A 139 -6.89 29.69 -5.32
CA LEU A 139 -6.20 30.54 -4.35
C LEU A 139 -5.12 31.40 -5.02
N ASN A 140 -4.39 30.86 -5.99
CA ASN A 140 -3.33 31.57 -6.70
C ASN A 140 -3.88 32.67 -7.62
N GLU A 141 -5.02 32.40 -8.29
CA GLU A 141 -5.70 33.34 -9.18
C GLU A 141 -6.46 34.43 -8.40
N ASN A 142 -6.93 34.13 -7.19
CA ASN A 142 -7.87 34.98 -6.44
C ASN A 142 -7.34 35.37 -5.05
N LYS A 143 -6.08 35.82 -4.98
CA LYS A 143 -5.40 36.10 -3.69
C LYS A 143 -6.14 37.05 -2.74
N GLY A 144 -6.96 37.97 -3.28
CA GLY A 144 -7.77 38.91 -2.52
C GLY A 144 -9.18 38.42 -2.11
N HIS A 145 -9.60 37.25 -2.58
CA HIS A 145 -10.98 36.75 -2.42
C HIS A 145 -11.06 35.46 -1.59
N LEU A 146 -10.31 35.41 -0.48
CA LEU A 146 -10.21 34.26 0.43
C LEU A 146 -11.52 33.87 1.15
N PHE A 147 -12.56 34.69 1.03
CA PHE A 147 -13.87 34.48 1.65
C PHE A 147 -14.99 34.29 0.63
N ALA A 148 -14.63 34.14 -0.66
CA ALA A 148 -15.61 33.85 -1.69
C ALA A 148 -16.30 32.51 -1.39
N PRO A 149 -17.63 32.40 -1.56
CA PRO A 149 -18.37 31.17 -1.28
C PRO A 149 -17.80 29.94 -2.00
N VAL A 150 -17.32 30.12 -3.24
CA VAL A 150 -16.72 29.04 -4.05
C VAL A 150 -15.44 28.50 -3.40
N TYR A 151 -14.57 29.37 -2.89
CA TYR A 151 -13.36 28.93 -2.20
C TYR A 151 -13.69 28.21 -0.90
N VAL A 152 -14.63 28.73 -0.11
CA VAL A 152 -15.07 28.10 1.14
C VAL A 152 -15.68 26.71 0.88
N ASP A 153 -16.49 26.57 -0.17
CA ASP A 153 -17.08 25.28 -0.59
C ASP A 153 -16.00 24.24 -0.93
N HIS A 154 -14.94 24.65 -1.62
CA HIS A 154 -13.79 23.77 -1.87
C HIS A 154 -13.14 23.29 -0.58
N LEU A 155 -12.97 24.17 0.43
CA LEU A 155 -12.35 23.80 1.70
C LEU A 155 -13.23 22.85 2.51
N THR A 156 -14.53 23.09 2.58
CA THR A 156 -15.48 22.20 3.27
C THR A 156 -15.55 20.84 2.59
N THR A 157 -15.65 20.78 1.26
CA THR A 157 -15.69 19.48 0.56
C THR A 157 -14.40 18.69 0.76
N LEU A 158 -13.25 19.37 0.72
CA LEU A 158 -11.94 18.75 0.98
C LEU A 158 -11.88 18.15 2.40
N SER A 159 -12.39 18.88 3.39
CA SER A 159 -12.52 18.41 4.77
C SER A 159 -13.38 17.15 4.84
N ASP A 160 -14.61 17.18 4.31
CA ASP A 160 -15.56 16.06 4.35
C ASP A 160 -14.99 14.79 3.73
N GLN A 161 -14.37 14.90 2.55
CA GLN A 161 -13.78 13.76 1.84
C GLN A 161 -12.55 13.19 2.56
N ALA A 162 -11.74 14.03 3.20
CA ALA A 162 -10.65 13.55 4.05
C ALA A 162 -11.20 12.78 5.27
N GLY A 163 -12.38 13.17 5.76
CA GLY A 163 -13.12 12.47 6.81
C GLY A 163 -13.59 11.09 6.35
N GLU A 164 -14.26 11.01 5.19
CA GLU A 164 -14.73 9.76 4.59
C GLU A 164 -13.58 8.77 4.33
N MET A 165 -12.45 9.26 3.84
CA MET A 165 -11.27 8.44 3.62
C MET A 165 -10.76 7.84 4.94
N LYS A 166 -10.60 8.67 5.97
CA LYS A 166 -10.14 8.24 7.29
C LYS A 166 -11.10 7.22 7.91
N GLU A 167 -12.40 7.47 7.84
CA GLU A 167 -13.42 6.56 8.36
C GLU A 167 -13.36 5.21 7.65
N SER A 168 -13.33 5.21 6.31
CA SER A 168 -13.21 4.00 5.50
C SER A 168 -12.00 3.17 5.95
N VAL A 169 -10.80 3.76 5.98
CA VAL A 169 -9.58 3.04 6.34
C VAL A 169 -9.62 2.55 7.80
N ASN A 170 -10.16 3.34 8.73
CA ASN A 170 -10.32 2.94 10.14
C ASN A 170 -11.20 1.71 10.30
N THR A 171 -12.41 1.72 9.71
CA THR A 171 -13.33 0.57 9.78
C THR A 171 -12.67 -0.72 9.31
N PHE A 172 -11.81 -0.64 8.29
CA PHE A 172 -11.13 -1.82 7.76
C PHE A 172 -9.95 -2.28 8.62
N LEU A 173 -9.24 -1.38 9.27
CA LEU A 173 -8.18 -1.77 10.20
C LEU A 173 -8.74 -2.37 11.48
N GLU A 174 -9.89 -1.90 11.96
CA GLU A 174 -10.64 -2.57 13.03
C GLU A 174 -11.00 -4.02 12.65
N PHE A 175 -11.39 -4.26 11.39
CA PHE A 175 -11.61 -5.61 10.89
C PHE A 175 -10.31 -6.44 10.85
N ALA A 176 -9.20 -5.87 10.38
CA ALA A 176 -7.90 -6.54 10.32
C ALA A 176 -7.40 -6.93 11.73
N GLU A 177 -7.52 -6.04 12.71
CA GLU A 177 -7.21 -6.34 14.11
C GLU A 177 -8.08 -7.47 14.66
N THR A 178 -9.35 -7.50 14.27
CA THR A 178 -10.28 -8.55 14.68
C THR A 178 -9.89 -9.91 14.09
N GLN A 179 -9.48 -9.96 12.81
CA GLN A 179 -8.96 -11.16 12.17
C GLN A 179 -7.68 -11.64 12.86
N GLN A 180 -6.73 -10.74 13.14
CA GLN A 180 -5.50 -11.10 13.85
C GLN A 180 -5.79 -11.70 15.23
N LYS A 181 -6.76 -11.15 15.97
CA LYS A 181 -7.20 -11.71 17.25
C LYS A 181 -7.80 -13.11 17.07
N LEU A 182 -8.59 -13.34 16.02
CA LEU A 182 -9.13 -14.67 15.72
C LEU A 182 -8.02 -15.69 15.43
N ASP A 183 -7.04 -15.33 14.60
CA ASP A 183 -5.91 -16.22 14.29
C ASP A 183 -5.13 -16.59 15.55
N GLN A 184 -4.83 -15.61 16.40
CA GLN A 184 -4.16 -15.83 17.69
C GLN A 184 -4.98 -16.75 18.62
N LEU A 185 -6.31 -16.63 18.62
CA LEU A 185 -7.18 -17.49 19.42
C LEU A 185 -7.22 -18.92 18.86
N GLN A 186 -7.27 -19.07 17.54
CA GLN A 186 -7.23 -20.38 16.88
C GLN A 186 -5.89 -21.10 17.11
N GLU A 187 -4.78 -20.37 17.06
CA GLU A 187 -3.45 -20.90 17.39
C GLU A 187 -3.40 -21.38 18.84
N LYS A 188 -3.88 -20.57 19.79
CA LYS A 188 -4.00 -20.98 21.20
C LYS A 188 -4.86 -22.22 21.39
N ILE A 189 -5.99 -22.32 20.69
CA ILE A 189 -6.85 -23.52 20.76
C ILE A 189 -6.10 -24.74 20.23
N ARG A 190 -5.35 -24.60 19.13
CA ARG A 190 -4.54 -25.68 18.56
C ARG A 190 -3.45 -26.14 19.54
N ASP A 191 -2.74 -25.21 20.16
CA ASP A 191 -1.70 -25.48 21.15
C ASP A 191 -2.25 -26.15 22.41
N LEU A 192 -3.49 -25.83 22.81
CA LEU A 192 -4.18 -26.50 23.93
C LEU A 192 -4.66 -27.92 23.58
N GLN A 193 -4.75 -28.26 22.30
CA GLN A 193 -5.20 -29.57 21.80
C GLN A 193 -4.05 -30.50 21.39
N SER A 194 -2.81 -30.00 21.38
CA SER A 194 -1.57 -30.77 21.13
C SER A 194 -0.92 -31.26 22.42
#